data_AF-A0AAV2JC60-F1
#
_entry.id   AF-A0AAV2JC60-F1
#
_cell.length_a   1.000
_cell.length_b   1.000
_cell.length_c   1.000
_cell.angle_alpha   90.00
_cell.angle_beta   90.00
_cell.angle_gamma   90.00
#
_symmetry.space_group_name_H-M   'P 1'
#
loop_
_entity.id
_entity.type
_entity.pdbx_description
1 polymer ?
#
loop_
_entity_poly.entity_id
_entity_poly.type
_entity_poly.pdbx_seq_one_letter_code
_entity_poly.pdbx_strand_id
1 'polypeptide(L)'
;MTKTLATAGVCAEKVIFITPPPIHESAWRKECTAKGCALNRLNAVTGQYAQACVQAAAQCGVEVLDLWTLMQKGEDFTEYLCDGLHLSQKGNQFVSRQLWRLLDRRVGDLPFILPYWANVDEESPETSLL
;
A
#
# COMPACT_ATOMS: atom_id res chain seq x y z
N MET A 1 1.53 13.50 -11.43
CA MET A 1 0.66 12.41 -10.94
C MET A 1 -0.52 12.94 -10.14
N THR A 2 -0.35 13.58 -8.97
CA THR A 2 -1.47 14.15 -8.19
C THR A 2 -2.27 15.22 -8.97
N LYS A 3 -1.59 16.08 -9.74
CA LYS A 3 -2.26 17.01 -10.67
C LYS A 3 -3.15 16.29 -11.69
N THR A 4 -2.69 15.15 -12.22
CA THR A 4 -3.45 14.32 -13.17
C THR A 4 -4.66 13.65 -12.51
N LEU A 5 -4.49 13.16 -11.27
CA LEU A 5 -5.58 12.60 -10.48
C LEU A 5 -6.64 13.67 -10.16
N ALA A 6 -6.20 14.89 -9.82
CA ALA A 6 -7.09 16.03 -9.60
C ALA A 6 -7.89 16.38 -10.86
N THR A 7 -7.26 16.38 -12.05
CA THR A 7 -7.99 16.59 -13.32
C THR A 7 -9.01 15.49 -13.63
N ALA A 8 -8.86 14.31 -13.04
CA ALA A 8 -9.81 13.20 -13.14
C ALA A 8 -10.86 13.19 -12.00
N GLY A 9 -10.92 14.24 -11.17
CA GLY A 9 -11.87 14.34 -10.06
C GLY A 9 -11.49 13.58 -8.79
N VAL A 10 -10.25 13.09 -8.69
CA VAL A 10 -9.73 12.44 -7.47
C VAL A 10 -9.11 13.50 -6.57
N CYS A 11 -9.79 13.83 -5.47
CA CYS A 11 -9.32 14.77 -4.47
C CYS A 11 -8.18 14.18 -3.60
N ALA A 12 -7.39 15.06 -2.97
CA ALA A 12 -6.20 14.67 -2.22
C ALA A 12 -6.51 13.68 -1.08
N GLU A 13 -7.68 13.79 -0.45
CA GLU A 13 -8.14 12.91 0.64
C GLU A 13 -8.40 11.47 0.15
N LYS A 14 -8.50 11.24 -1.16
CA LYS A 14 -8.64 9.91 -1.78
C LYS A 14 -7.30 9.33 -2.25
N VAL A 15 -6.20 10.04 -2.05
CA VAL A 15 -4.86 9.61 -2.45
C VAL A 15 -4.07 9.20 -1.22
N ILE A 16 -3.32 8.11 -1.35
CA ILE A 16 -2.33 7.65 -0.37
C ILE A 16 -1.06 7.36 -1.16
N PHE A 17 0.05 7.95 -0.74
CA PHE A 17 1.37 7.57 -1.24
C PHE A 17 1.88 6.39 -0.43
N ILE A 18 2.53 5.44 -1.08
CA ILE A 18 3.16 4.29 -0.42
C ILE A 18 4.62 4.30 -0.83
N THR A 19 5.54 4.34 0.13
CA THR A 19 6.97 4.26 -0.18
C THR A 19 7.33 2.84 -0.60
N PRO A 20 8.39 2.63 -1.40
CA PRO A 20 8.92 1.29 -1.59
C PRO A 20 9.32 0.68 -0.23
N PRO A 21 9.08 -0.62 0.01
CA PRO A 21 9.55 -1.32 1.21
C PRO A 21 11.08 -1.49 1.20
N PRO A 22 11.72 -1.86 2.32
CA PRO A 22 13.15 -2.16 2.33
C PRO A 22 13.49 -3.37 1.46
N ILE A 23 14.73 -3.45 1.00
CA ILE A 23 15.26 -4.57 0.20
C ILE A 23 16.26 -5.35 1.03
N HIS A 24 16.14 -6.67 1.03
CA HIS A 24 17.16 -7.55 1.61
C HIS A 24 18.15 -8.00 0.53
N GLU A 25 19.24 -7.25 0.39
CA GLU A 25 20.22 -7.42 -0.69
C GLU A 25 20.86 -8.81 -0.74
N SER A 26 21.07 -9.46 0.40
CA SER A 26 21.65 -10.80 0.44
C SER A 26 20.75 -11.84 -0.22
N ALA A 27 19.44 -11.81 0.06
CA ALA A 27 18.47 -12.68 -0.59
C ALA A 27 18.29 -12.30 -2.06
N TRP A 28 18.14 -11.01 -2.36
CA TRP A 28 17.94 -10.53 -3.74
C TRP A 28 19.14 -10.81 -4.66
N ARG A 29 20.36 -10.81 -4.11
CA ARG A 29 21.58 -11.20 -4.84
C ARG A 29 21.49 -12.64 -5.36
N LYS A 30 20.89 -13.56 -4.60
CA LYS A 30 20.72 -14.96 -5.03
C LYS A 30 19.82 -15.03 -6.27
N GLU A 31 18.72 -14.28 -6.27
CA GLU A 31 17.82 -14.15 -7.42
C GLU A 31 18.50 -13.53 -8.64
N CYS A 32 19.33 -12.50 -8.43
CA CYS A 32 20.08 -11.87 -9.51
C CYS A 32 21.08 -12.86 -10.14
N THR A 33 21.84 -13.57 -9.30
CA THR A 33 22.80 -14.59 -9.75
C THR A 33 22.10 -15.70 -10.54
N ALA A 34 20.95 -16.20 -10.06
CA ALA A 34 20.18 -17.22 -10.78
C ALA A 34 19.70 -16.75 -12.17
N LYS A 35 19.49 -15.43 -12.33
CA LYS A 35 19.11 -14.78 -13.60
C LYS A 35 20.31 -14.30 -14.43
N GLY A 36 21.54 -14.58 -13.99
CA GLY A 36 22.77 -14.16 -14.68
C GLY A 36 23.01 -12.65 -14.65
N CYS A 37 22.46 -11.93 -13.68
CA CYS A 37 22.65 -10.48 -13.54
C CYS A 37 23.36 -10.11 -12.22
N ALA A 38 24.06 -8.97 -12.25
CA ALA A 38 24.64 -8.39 -11.04
C ALA A 38 23.54 -7.82 -10.13
N LEU A 39 23.86 -7.64 -8.85
CA LEU A 39 22.96 -6.97 -7.91
C LEU A 39 22.63 -5.57 -8.44
N ASN A 40 21.34 -5.32 -8.63
CA ASN A 40 20.84 -4.12 -9.33
C ASN A 40 19.97 -3.20 -8.47
N ARG A 41 19.83 -3.52 -7.17
CA ARG A 41 19.05 -2.74 -6.21
C ARG A 41 19.78 -2.75 -4.87
N LEU A 42 19.80 -1.60 -4.21
CA LEU A 42 20.42 -1.40 -2.89
C LEU A 42 19.38 -0.81 -1.94
N ASN A 43 19.35 -1.28 -0.69
CA ASN A 43 18.40 -0.78 0.30
C ASN A 43 18.62 0.71 0.59
N ALA A 44 19.87 1.17 0.56
CA ALA A 44 20.22 2.58 0.74
C ALA A 44 19.62 3.47 -0.36
N VAL A 45 19.66 3.02 -1.62
CA VAL A 45 19.05 3.74 -2.75
C VAL A 45 17.53 3.70 -2.62
N THR A 46 16.95 2.57 -2.25
CA THR A 46 15.51 2.47 -1.96
C THR A 46 15.08 3.46 -0.87
N GLY A 47 15.89 3.63 0.17
CA GLY A 47 15.66 4.63 1.22
C GLY A 47 15.64 6.07 0.71
N GLN A 48 16.50 6.40 -0.27
CA GLN A 48 16.46 7.73 -0.92
C GLN A 48 15.13 7.97 -1.66
N TYR A 49 14.63 6.95 -2.37
CA TYR A 49 13.33 7.04 -3.06
C TYR A 49 12.16 7.05 -2.08
N ALA A 50 12.26 6.31 -0.96
CA ALA A 50 11.27 6.36 0.11
C ALA A 50 11.17 7.78 0.70
N GLN A 51 12.32 8.40 1.00
CA GLN A 51 12.36 9.77 1.49
C GLN A 51 11.81 10.78 0.48
N ALA A 52 12.14 10.62 -0.81
CA ALA A 52 11.60 11.46 -1.88
C ALA A 52 10.06 11.30 -2.00
N CYS A 53 9.54 10.09 -1.83
CA CYS A 53 8.10 9.83 -1.82
C CYS A 53 7.41 10.51 -0.63
N VAL A 54 8.00 10.44 0.57
CA VAL A 54 7.50 11.15 1.78
C VAL A 54 7.48 12.67 1.56
N GLN A 55 8.56 13.24 0.99
CA GLN A 55 8.62 14.67 0.68
C GLN A 55 7.57 15.08 -0.37
N ALA A 56 7.41 14.28 -1.42
CA ALA A 56 6.41 14.53 -2.45
C ALA A 56 4.98 14.47 -1.89
N ALA A 57 4.71 13.53 -0.97
CA ALA A 57 3.43 13.44 -0.29
C ALA A 57 3.11 14.71 0.52
N ALA A 58 4.09 15.18 1.31
CA ALA A 58 3.98 16.42 2.07
C ALA A 58 3.73 17.65 1.17
N GLN A 59 4.46 17.78 0.06
CA GLN A 59 4.28 18.86 -0.92
C GLN A 59 2.90 18.82 -1.59
N CYS A 60 2.32 17.64 -1.76
CA CYS A 60 0.99 17.47 -2.35
C CYS A 60 -0.15 17.54 -1.33
N GLY A 61 0.14 17.63 -0.04
CA GLY A 61 -0.88 17.55 1.01
C GLY A 61 -1.60 16.20 1.07
N VAL A 62 -0.93 15.11 0.67
CA VAL A 62 -1.50 13.75 0.71
C VAL A 62 -0.85 12.92 1.81
N GLU A 63 -1.60 11.99 2.39
CA GLU A 63 -1.06 11.08 3.40
C GLU A 63 -0.11 10.05 2.78
N VAL A 64 0.92 9.65 3.53
CA VAL A 64 1.92 8.67 3.10
C VAL A 64 2.03 7.51 4.09
N LEU A 65 2.06 6.29 3.54
CA LEU A 65 2.43 5.08 4.23
C LEU A 65 3.92 4.79 3.97
N ASP A 66 4.77 5.16 4.92
CA ASP A 66 6.22 4.95 4.86
C ASP A 66 6.60 3.52 5.25
N LEU A 67 6.42 2.59 4.33
CA LEU A 67 6.77 1.18 4.50
C LEU A 67 8.26 0.97 4.70
N TRP A 68 9.13 1.79 4.10
CA TRP A 68 10.57 1.65 4.25
C TRP A 68 10.96 1.78 5.71
N THR A 69 10.50 2.85 6.35
CA THR A 69 10.76 3.09 7.78
C THR A 69 9.96 2.11 8.65
N LEU A 70 8.67 1.90 8.39
CA LEU A 70 7.81 1.08 9.26
C LEU A 70 8.25 -0.38 9.35
N MET A 71 8.67 -1.00 8.25
CA MET A 71 9.07 -2.40 8.24
C MET A 71 10.39 -2.64 8.96
N GLN A 72 11.25 -1.61 9.08
CA GLN A 72 12.54 -1.68 9.75
C GLN A 72 12.47 -1.28 11.24
N LYS A 73 11.28 -0.99 11.77
CA LYS A 73 11.09 -0.71 13.21
C LYS A 73 10.89 -2.01 13.99
N GLY A 74 11.89 -2.37 14.81
CA GLY A 74 11.77 -3.39 15.85
C GLY A 74 12.12 -4.81 15.40
N GLU A 75 11.37 -5.37 14.45
CA GLU A 75 11.55 -6.76 13.98
C GLU A 75 12.55 -6.88 12.83
N ASP A 76 13.02 -8.11 12.59
CA ASP A 76 13.73 -8.45 11.37
C ASP A 76 12.79 -8.31 10.16
N PHE A 77 13.02 -7.27 9.35
CA PHE A 77 12.19 -6.98 8.18
C PHE A 77 12.30 -8.05 7.10
N THR A 78 13.33 -8.93 7.14
CA THR A 78 13.55 -9.93 6.09
C THR A 78 12.43 -10.96 6.03
N GLU A 79 11.73 -11.24 7.14
CA GLU A 79 10.54 -12.11 7.15
C GLU A 79 9.37 -11.55 6.34
N TYR A 80 9.35 -10.24 6.10
CA TYR A 80 8.34 -9.60 5.27
C TYR A 80 8.61 -9.77 3.77
N LEU A 81 9.74 -10.36 3.37
CA LEU A 81 10.15 -10.54 1.99
C LEU A 81 10.32 -12.03 1.67
N CYS A 82 9.88 -12.49 0.50
CA CYS A 82 10.05 -13.90 0.10
C CYS A 82 11.39 -14.18 -0.59
N ASP A 83 11.88 -13.22 -1.37
CA ASP A 83 13.09 -13.34 -2.20
C ASP A 83 14.07 -12.16 -2.00
N GLY A 84 13.79 -11.33 -0.99
CA GLY A 84 14.52 -10.09 -0.71
C GLY A 84 14.01 -8.85 -1.44
N LEU A 85 12.98 -8.97 -2.29
CA LEU A 85 12.32 -7.86 -2.97
C LEU A 85 10.80 -7.91 -2.85
N HIS A 86 10.17 -9.03 -3.22
CA HIS A 86 8.72 -9.20 -3.17
C HIS A 86 8.25 -9.51 -1.75
N LEU A 87 7.05 -9.05 -1.40
CA LEU A 87 6.46 -9.29 -0.09
C LEU A 87 6.13 -10.77 0.11
N SER A 88 6.48 -11.29 1.29
CA SER A 88 6.00 -12.59 1.78
C SER A 88 4.51 -12.52 2.17
N GLN A 89 3.93 -13.63 2.61
CA GLN A 89 2.61 -13.63 3.24
C GLN A 89 2.57 -12.69 4.46
N LYS A 90 3.58 -12.77 5.34
CA LYS A 90 3.71 -11.89 6.52
C LYS A 90 3.83 -10.42 6.09
N GLY A 91 4.61 -10.14 5.03
CA GLY A 91 4.76 -8.81 4.46
C GLY A 91 3.46 -8.22 3.91
N ASN A 92 2.71 -8.99 3.12
CA ASN A 92 1.41 -8.57 2.61
C ASN A 92 0.41 -8.30 3.74
N GLN A 93 0.37 -9.16 4.77
CA GLN A 93 -0.47 -8.93 5.94
C GLN A 93 -0.06 -7.66 6.71
N PHE A 94 1.23 -7.40 6.85
CA PHE A 94 1.73 -6.17 7.47
C PHE A 94 1.26 -4.93 6.71
N VAL A 95 1.47 -4.90 5.38
CA VAL A 95 1.04 -3.77 4.53
C VAL A 95 -0.47 -3.57 4.63
N SER A 96 -1.26 -4.64 4.52
CA SER A 96 -2.72 -4.58 4.64
C SER A 96 -3.17 -3.95 5.97
N ARG A 97 -2.61 -4.39 7.10
CA ARG A 97 -2.94 -3.82 8.42
C ARG A 97 -2.59 -2.33 8.53
N GLN A 98 -1.42 -1.92 8.03
CA GLN A 98 -1.04 -0.49 8.11
C GLN A 98 -1.88 0.36 7.16
N LEU A 99 -2.16 -0.12 5.96
CA LEU A 99 -3.00 0.58 4.99
C LEU A 99 -4.45 0.70 5.50
N TRP A 100 -4.98 -0.35 6.11
CA TRP A 100 -6.34 -0.33 6.67
C TRP A 100 -6.52 0.76 7.72
N ARG A 101 -5.54 1.04 8.57
CA ARG A 101 -5.59 2.17 9.54
C ARG A 101 -5.75 3.54 8.88
N LEU A 102 -5.29 3.69 7.63
CA LEU A 102 -5.49 4.91 6.85
C LEU A 102 -6.85 4.92 6.17
N LEU A 103 -7.26 3.77 5.61
CA LEU A 103 -8.53 3.62 4.91
C LEU A 103 -9.73 3.71 5.85
N ASP A 104 -9.69 3.05 6.99
CA ASP A 104 -10.79 2.97 7.97
C ASP A 104 -11.29 4.37 8.38
N ARG A 105 -10.36 5.31 8.60
CA ARG A 105 -10.68 6.72 8.89
C ARG A 105 -11.38 7.47 7.75
N ARG A 106 -11.34 6.94 6.53
CA ARG A 106 -11.88 7.56 5.31
C ARG A 106 -13.14 6.84 4.81
N VAL A 107 -13.23 5.53 5.05
CA VAL A 107 -14.26 4.67 4.46
C VAL A 107 -15.08 3.88 5.48
N GLY A 108 -14.72 3.91 6.77
CA GLY A 108 -15.38 3.12 7.81
C GLY A 108 -16.86 3.46 7.99
N ASP A 109 -17.23 4.72 7.76
CA ASP A 109 -18.61 5.20 7.85
C ASP A 109 -19.38 5.11 6.52
N LEU A 110 -18.81 4.53 5.46
CA LEU A 110 -19.52 4.40 4.18
C LEU A 110 -20.71 3.43 4.35
N PRO A 111 -21.93 3.85 3.96
CA PRO A 111 -23.07 2.97 4.03
C PRO A 111 -22.96 1.87 2.98
N PHE A 112 -23.62 0.74 3.23
CA PHE A 112 -23.92 -0.20 2.16
C PHE A 112 -24.77 0.50 1.10
N ILE A 113 -24.36 0.40 -0.17
CA ILE A 113 -25.04 1.03 -1.30
C ILE A 113 -26.38 0.32 -1.61
N LEU A 114 -26.51 -0.93 -1.19
CA LEU A 114 -27.69 -1.77 -1.35
C LEU A 114 -28.15 -2.30 0.01
N PRO A 115 -29.43 -2.67 0.17
CA PRO A 115 -29.90 -3.32 1.38
C PRO A 115 -29.09 -4.59 1.68
N TYR A 116 -29.02 -4.94 2.96
CA TYR A 116 -28.58 -6.26 3.35
C TYR A 116 -29.51 -7.31 2.72
N TRP A 117 -28.97 -8.41 2.19
CA TRP A 117 -29.73 -9.37 1.39
C TRP A 117 -30.98 -9.90 2.12
N ALA A 118 -30.93 -10.06 3.45
CA ALA A 118 -32.06 -10.54 4.24
C ALA A 118 -33.15 -9.47 4.48
N ASN A 119 -32.90 -8.22 4.08
CA ASN A 119 -33.85 -7.12 4.15
C ASN A 119 -34.50 -6.83 2.79
N VAL A 120 -34.24 -7.65 1.77
CA VAL A 120 -34.87 -7.52 0.45
C VAL A 120 -36.21 -8.24 0.48
N ASP A 121 -37.28 -7.53 0.12
CA ASP A 121 -38.60 -8.10 -0.13
C ASP A 121 -38.54 -9.05 -1.34
N GLU A 122 -38.80 -10.33 -1.11
CA GLU A 122 -38.78 -11.35 -2.17
C GLU A 122 -39.93 -11.17 -3.17
N GLU A 123 -41.05 -10.60 -2.75
CA GLU A 123 -42.23 -10.37 -3.60
C GLU A 123 -42.11 -9.07 -4.40
N SER A 124 -41.37 -8.07 -3.89
CA SER A 124 -41.12 -6.81 -4.59
C SER A 124 -39.70 -6.27 -4.33
N PRO A 125 -38.66 -6.92 -4.88
CA PRO A 125 -37.26 -6.59 -4.62
C PRO A 125 -36.91 -5.16 -5.04
N GLU A 126 -37.53 -4.64 -6.10
CA GLU A 126 -37.35 -3.25 -6.55
C GLU A 126 -37.68 -2.20 -5.49
N THR A 127 -38.60 -2.48 -4.57
CA THR A 127 -38.94 -1.53 -3.47
C THR A 127 -37.91 -1.55 -2.34
N SER A 128 -37.07 -2.57 -2.29
CA SER A 128 -35.98 -2.70 -1.32
C SER A 128 -34.68 -2.10 -1.83
N LEU A 129 -34.55 -1.95 -3.15
CA LEU A 129 -33.44 -1.27 -3.82
C LEU A 129 -33.74 0.23 -3.84
N LEU A 130 -32.71 1.07 -3.64
CA LEU A 130 -32.82 2.54 -3.64
C LEU A 130 -33.63 3.10 -4.82
#